data_AF-A0A832URZ3-F1
#
_entry.id   AF-A0A832URZ3-F1
#
_cell.length_a   1.000
_cell.length_b   1.000
_cell.length_c   1.000
_cell.angle_alpha   90.00
_cell.angle_beta   90.00
_cell.angle_gamma   90.00
#
_symmetry.space_group_name_H-M   'P 1'
#
loop_
_entity.id
_entity.type
_entity.pdbx_description
1 polymer ?
#
loop_
_entity_poly.entity_id
_entity_poly.type
_entity_poly.pdbx_seq_one_letter_code
_entity_poly.pdbx_strand_id
1 'polypeptide(L)' 'MAGKKVAVEFDVQEDLVKMLEYASEKYLLGDKSKALRCILDYVATDADWEEMFKQIRCIRCGPDGGWNQEKHEAKQG' A
#
# COMPACT_ATOMS: atom_id res chain seq x y z
N MET A 1 -4.31 -14.36 18.02
CA MET A 1 -5.06 -13.20 18.53
C MET A 1 -4.41 -11.95 17.98
N ALA A 2 -5.18 -10.98 17.45
CA ALA A 2 -4.60 -9.72 17.01
C ALA A 2 -4.11 -8.95 18.25
N GLY A 3 -2.82 -8.57 18.25
CA GLY A 3 -2.23 -7.79 19.33
C GLY A 3 -2.86 -6.40 19.49
N LYS A 4 -2.30 -5.59 20.40
CA LYS A 4 -2.78 -4.24 20.65
C LYS A 4 -2.68 -3.37 19.39
N LYS A 5 -3.79 -2.76 18.99
CA LYS A 5 -3.82 -1.72 17.96
C LYS A 5 -3.43 -0.38 18.58
N VAL A 6 -2.59 0.37 17.90
CA VAL A 6 -2.20 1.75 18.27
C VAL A 6 -2.50 2.68 17.10
N ALA A 7 -2.91 3.92 17.41
CA ALA A 7 -3.07 4.97 16.43
C ALA A 7 -1.75 5.75 16.32
N VAL A 8 -1.32 5.99 15.09
CA VAL A 8 -0.07 6.67 14.73
C VAL A 8 -0.36 7.58 13.53
N GLU A 9 0.30 8.72 13.48
CA GLU A 9 0.15 9.70 12.42
C GLU A 9 1.37 9.65 11.50
N PHE A 10 1.14 9.63 10.18
CA PHE A 10 2.17 9.60 9.16
C PHE A 10 1.79 10.52 8.01
N ASP A 11 2.77 11.24 7.48
CA ASP A 11 2.63 11.95 6.22
C ASP A 11 2.84 10.97 5.05
N VAL A 12 1.84 10.86 4.17
CA VAL A 12 1.89 10.06 2.95
C VAL A 12 1.26 10.83 1.79
N GLN A 13 1.59 10.45 0.56
CA GLN A 13 0.97 11.08 -0.61
C GLN A 13 -0.50 10.70 -0.74
N GLU A 14 -1.33 11.63 -1.22
CA GLU A 14 -2.78 11.47 -1.33
C GLU A 14 -3.20 10.24 -2.14
N ASP A 15 -2.43 9.91 -3.19
CA ASP A 15 -2.69 8.76 -4.03
C ASP A 15 -2.44 7.42 -3.32
N LEU A 16 -1.57 7.37 -2.30
CA LEU A 16 -1.45 6.19 -1.43
C LEU A 16 -2.68 6.02 -0.53
N VAL A 17 -3.28 7.13 -0.08
CA VAL A 17 -4.55 7.06 0.68
C VAL A 17 -5.66 6.50 -0.21
N LYS A 18 -5.76 7.00 -1.45
CA LYS A 18 -6.70 6.48 -2.45
C LYS A 18 -6.46 5.00 -2.77
N MET A 19 -5.20 4.58 -2.86
CA MET A 19 -4.85 3.16 -3.04
C MET A 19 -5.39 2.30 -1.89
N LEU A 20 -5.22 2.75 -0.64
CA LEU A 20 -5.71 2.01 0.54
C LEU A 20 -7.24 1.96 0.60
N GLU A 21 -7.92 3.03 0.20
CA GLU A 21 -9.39 3.09 0.10
C GLU A 21 -9.89 2.13 -0.98
N TYR A 22 -9.30 2.19 -2.19
CA TYR A 22 -9.60 1.26 -3.27
C TYR A 22 -9.39 -0.20 -2.87
N ALA A 23 -8.26 -0.52 -2.23
CA ALA A 23 -8.00 -1.88 -1.75
C ALA A 23 -9.02 -2.31 -0.69
N SER A 24 -9.40 -1.40 0.22
CA SER A 24 -10.42 -1.67 1.23
C SER A 24 -11.77 -2.00 0.61
N GLU A 25 -12.18 -1.25 -0.41
CA GLU A 25 -13.45 -1.47 -1.13
C GLU A 25 -13.41 -2.75 -1.97
N LYS A 26 -12.39 -2.89 -2.82
CA LYS A 26 -12.23 -4.04 -3.75
C LYS A 26 -12.18 -5.38 -3.04
N TYR A 27 -11.52 -5.43 -1.87
CA TYR A 27 -11.33 -6.67 -1.10
C TYR A 27 -12.19 -6.73 0.18
N LEU A 28 -13.15 -5.81 0.35
CA LEU A 28 -14.08 -5.78 1.49
C LEU A 28 -13.39 -5.82 2.86
N LEU A 29 -12.31 -5.04 3.01
CA LEU A 29 -11.47 -5.00 4.23
C LEU A 29 -12.05 -4.09 5.32
N GLY A 30 -13.15 -3.39 5.05
CA GLY A 30 -13.87 -2.55 6.00
C GLY A 30 -13.30 -1.14 6.10
N ASP A 31 -12.00 -0.99 6.40
CA ASP A 31 -11.35 0.33 6.41
C ASP A 31 -9.92 0.31 5.82
N LYS A 32 -9.46 1.50 5.43
CA LYS A 32 -8.10 1.72 4.92
C LYS A 32 -7.01 1.32 5.93
N SER A 33 -7.29 1.34 7.23
CA SER A 33 -6.33 0.89 8.25
C SER A 33 -6.12 -0.62 8.19
N LYS A 34 -7.14 -1.42 7.84
CA LYS A 34 -7.01 -2.86 7.61
C LYS A 34 -6.25 -3.12 6.31
N ALA A 35 -6.52 -2.37 5.24
CA ALA A 35 -5.75 -2.47 4.01
C ALA A 35 -4.25 -2.22 4.27
N LEU A 36 -3.92 -1.17 5.03
CA LEU A 36 -2.53 -0.88 5.40
C LEU A 36 -1.90 -2.01 6.22
N ARG A 37 -2.63 -2.57 7.21
CA ARG A 37 -2.14 -3.74 7.97
C ARG A 37 -1.84 -4.93 7.07
N CYS A 38 -2.74 -5.27 6.14
CA CYS A 38 -2.51 -6.38 5.20
C CYS A 38 -1.25 -6.17 4.35
N ILE A 39 -1.00 -4.93 3.91
CA ILE A 39 0.23 -4.58 3.18
C ILE A 39 1.46 -4.75 4.09
N LEU A 40 1.41 -4.24 5.32
CA LEU A 40 2.53 -4.36 6.25
C LEU A 40 2.81 -5.82 6.65
N ASP A 41 1.76 -6.62 6.83
CA ASP A 41 1.87 -8.04 7.12
C ASP A 41 2.54 -8.77 5.94
N TYR A 42 2.10 -8.51 4.70
CA TYR A 42 2.75 -9.04 3.49
C TYR A 42 4.21 -8.61 3.37
N VAL A 43 4.51 -7.33 3.66
CA VAL A 43 5.89 -6.82 3.70
C VAL A 43 6.73 -7.55 4.74
N ALA A 44 6.15 -7.90 5.89
CA ALA A 44 6.85 -8.60 6.96
C ALA A 44 7.09 -10.09 6.68
N THR A 45 6.25 -10.74 5.85
CA THR A 45 6.31 -12.19 5.63
C THR A 45 6.91 -12.60 4.29
N ASP A 46 6.53 -11.92 3.21
CA ASP A 46 6.73 -12.42 1.85
C ASP A 46 7.52 -11.45 0.95
N ALA A 47 7.58 -10.16 1.28
CA ALA A 47 8.30 -9.19 0.46
C ALA A 47 9.83 -9.27 0.63
N ASP A 48 10.56 -8.97 -0.45
CA ASP A 48 12.01 -8.78 -0.40
C ASP A 48 12.35 -7.36 0.05
N TRP A 49 12.92 -7.23 1.25
CA TRP A 49 13.30 -5.94 1.84
C TRP A 49 14.49 -5.29 1.12
N GLU A 50 15.40 -6.08 0.55
CA GLU A 50 16.54 -5.55 -0.19
C GLU A 50 16.07 -4.90 -1.49
N GLU A 51 15.16 -5.56 -2.21
CA GLU A 51 14.52 -4.98 -3.39
C GLU A 51 13.73 -3.71 -3.03
N MET A 52 12.84 -3.82 -2.03
CA MET A 52 11.92 -2.73 -1.66
C MET A 52 12.66 -1.48 -1.16
N PHE A 53 13.67 -1.62 -0.30
CA PHE A 53 14.32 -0.45 0.32
C PHE A 53 15.57 0.03 -0.41
N LYS A 54 16.30 -0.82 -1.15
CA LYS A 54 17.53 -0.41 -1.84
C LYS A 54 17.33 -0.14 -3.33
N GLN A 55 16.50 -0.93 -3.99
CA GLN A 55 16.30 -0.84 -5.44
C GLN A 55 15.11 0.08 -5.77
N ILE A 56 13.92 -0.22 -5.26
CA ILE A 56 12.68 0.52 -5.56
C ILE A 56 12.40 1.54 -4.46
N ARG A 57 13.26 2.56 -4.33
CA ARG A 57 13.16 3.56 -3.24
C ARG A 57 11.86 4.37 -3.25
N CYS A 58 11.39 4.77 -4.43
CA CYS A 58 10.16 5.56 -4.57
C CYS A 58 9.65 5.50 -6.00
N ILE A 59 8.45 4.97 -6.20
CA ILE A 59 7.79 4.92 -7.53
C ILE A 59 7.51 6.32 -8.11
N ARG A 60 7.61 7.38 -7.30
CA ARG A 60 7.49 8.78 -7.74
C ARG A 60 8.81 9.41 -8.16
N CYS A 61 9.94 8.85 -7.75
CA CYS A 61 11.24 9.25 -8.29
C CYS A 61 11.46 8.68 -9.70
N GLY A 62 10.68 7.68 -10.09
CA GLY A 62 10.59 7.16 -11.45
C GLY A 62 9.56 7.89 -12.32
N PRO A 63 9.48 7.56 -13.62
CA PRO A 63 8.61 8.25 -14.59
C PRO A 63 7.11 8.05 -14.37
N ASP A 64 6.70 7.12 -13.49
CA ASP A 64 5.32 6.65 -13.40
C ASP A 64 4.39 7.55 -12.57
N GLY A 65 4.96 8.47 -11.77
CA GLY A 65 4.22 9.55 -11.11
C GLY A 65 3.39 9.14 -9.88
N GLY A 66 3.57 7.93 -9.35
CA GLY A 66 2.82 7.42 -8.20
C GLY A 66 1.77 6.37 -8.57
N TRP A 67 0.84 6.13 -7.66
CA TRP A 67 -0.25 5.17 -7.86
C TRP A 67 -1.44 5.83 -8.57
N ASN A 68 -2.07 5.09 -9.48
CA ASN A 68 -3.27 5.50 -10.20
C ASN A 68 -4.15 4.28 -10.45
N GLN A 69 -5.45 4.40 -10.19
CA GLN A 69 -6.40 3.29 -10.29
C GLN A 69 -6.53 2.76 -11.72
N GLU A 70 -6.66 3.63 -12.72
CA GLU A 70 -6.79 3.22 -14.13
C GLU A 70 -5.55 2.45 -14.59
N LYS A 71 -4.35 2.96 -14.27
CA LYS A 71 -3.08 2.27 -14.55
C LYS A 71 -2.98 0.93 -13.82
N HIS A 72 -3.50 0.85 -12.60
CA HIS A 72 -3.48 -0.37 -11.79
C HIS A 72 -4.40 -1.44 -12.38
N GLU A 73 -5.62 -1.07 -12.77
CA GLU A 73 -6.59 -1.97 -13.38
C GLU A 73 -6.14 -2.43 -14.77
N ALA A 74 -5.55 -1.55 -15.58
CA ALA A 74 -5.00 -1.89 -16.89
C ALA A 74 -3.84 -2.90 -16.82
N LYS A 75 -3.13 -3.00 -15.70
CA LYS A 75 -2.07 -4.00 -15.48
C LYS A 75 -2.59 -5.34 -14.97
N GLN A 76 -3.87 -5.43 -14.59
CA GLN A 76 -4.49 -6.65 -14.05
C GLN A 76 -5.42 -7.37 -15.04
N GLY A 77 -5.62 -6.81 -16.23
CA GLY A 77 -6.27 -7.47 -17.36
C GLY A 77 -5.27 -8.17 -18.27
#